data_AF-X0QH47-F1
#
_entry.id   AF-X0QH47-F1
#
_cell.length_a   1.000
_cell.length_b   1.000
_cell.length_c   1.000
_cell.angle_alpha   90.00
_cell.angle_beta   90.00
_cell.angle_gamma   90.00
#
_symmetry.space_group_name_H-M   'P 1'
#
loop_
_entity.id
_entity.type
_entity.pdbx_description
1 polymer ?
#
loop_
_entity_poly.entity_id
_entity_poly.type
_entity_poly.pdbx_seq_one_letter_code
_entity_poly.pdbx_strand_id
1 'polypeptide(L)'
;MFNASSTRLNKYISESGICSRRDADRFIEQGNVYINGKRASVGDQVVAGDAVKVNGQLIEPREPDDFIFIALNKPVGIVSTTESSEKNNIVDFVRHSLRIFPIGRLDKDSQGLIFLTNNGDLVNKVLRAGNNHEKEYLVTVNKPLTDSVIEGLAGGVPMLGKMTKKCPVTKVAPNIFNITLVQGLNRQIRRMCEHFGYEVVKLERTRIMNVSLKGLPVGDWRDLTPKELSVLLKSVEDSSSQDNHSNKKSRNAPRKKPRADASSKSKPSTKSAGAAKGRNKYAKDDARKPAGSKGRDGRPTGRGKPSGGNGKSGGSGKPATNGRRPSKGRGSSR
;
A
#
# COMPACT_ATOMS: atom_id res chain seq x y z
N MET A 1 26.37 -27.66 -15.70
CA MET A 1 25.56 -27.92 -14.50
C MET A 1 24.57 -26.77 -14.34
N PHE A 2 23.32 -26.95 -14.75
CA PHE A 2 22.30 -25.92 -14.57
C PHE A 2 21.97 -25.84 -13.08
N ASN A 3 22.30 -24.71 -12.45
CA ASN A 3 21.76 -24.40 -11.14
C ASN A 3 20.24 -24.36 -11.29
N ALA A 4 19.55 -25.41 -10.85
CA ALA A 4 18.10 -25.49 -10.87
C ALA A 4 17.56 -24.51 -9.83
N SER A 5 17.45 -23.24 -10.25
CA SER A 5 16.72 -22.21 -9.54
C SER A 5 15.26 -22.65 -9.46
N SER A 6 14.89 -23.28 -8.34
CA SER A 6 13.52 -23.70 -8.08
C SER A 6 12.67 -22.47 -7.72
N THR A 7 11.49 -22.37 -8.33
CA THR A 7 10.55 -21.25 -8.12
C THR A 7 9.34 -21.75 -7.36
N ARG A 8 8.92 -21.04 -6.31
CA ARG A 8 7.70 -21.41 -5.57
C ARG A 8 6.50 -21.41 -6.52
N LEU A 9 5.66 -22.44 -6.47
CA LEU A 9 4.56 -22.67 -7.41
C LEU A 9 3.61 -21.47 -7.51
N ASN A 10 3.26 -20.85 -6.39
CA ASN A 10 2.40 -19.66 -6.39
C ASN A 10 3.01 -18.45 -7.10
N LYS A 11 4.34 -18.32 -7.08
CA LYS A 11 5.09 -17.30 -7.82
C LYS A 11 5.07 -17.64 -9.31
N TYR A 12 5.39 -18.88 -9.66
CA TYR A 12 5.38 -19.38 -11.05
C TYR A 12 4.01 -19.17 -11.72
N ILE A 13 2.91 -19.57 -11.06
CA ILE A 13 1.54 -19.34 -11.56
C ILE A 13 1.25 -17.84 -11.69
N SER A 14 1.64 -17.03 -10.72
CA SER A 14 1.40 -15.58 -10.77
C SER A 14 2.18 -14.88 -11.90
N GLU A 15 3.37 -15.38 -12.24
CA GLU A 15 4.24 -14.83 -13.29
C GLU A 15 3.75 -15.18 -14.69
N SER A 16 3.04 -16.29 -14.87
CA SER A 16 2.31 -16.61 -16.11
C SER A 16 1.20 -15.58 -16.44
N GLY A 17 0.82 -14.74 -15.47
CA GLY A 17 -0.18 -13.69 -15.64
C GLY A 17 -1.62 -14.12 -15.35
N ILE A 18 -1.87 -15.39 -15.04
CA ILE A 18 -3.21 -15.95 -14.80
C ILE A 18 -3.90 -15.31 -13.58
N CYS A 19 -3.20 -15.18 -12.45
CA CYS A 19 -3.81 -14.67 -11.22
C CYS A 19 -2.78 -14.03 -10.28
N SER A 20 -3.23 -13.55 -9.12
CA SER A 20 -2.31 -13.13 -8.06
C SER A 20 -1.68 -14.34 -7.35
N ARG A 21 -0.58 -14.13 -6.61
CA ARG A 21 0.03 -15.19 -5.78
C ARG A 21 -0.94 -15.77 -4.75
N ARG A 22 -1.81 -14.94 -4.18
CA ARG A 22 -2.81 -15.38 -3.18
C ARG A 22 -3.93 -16.20 -3.82
N ASP A 23 -4.34 -15.83 -5.02
CA ASP A 23 -5.32 -16.63 -5.77
C ASP A 23 -4.69 -17.94 -6.23
N ALA A 24 -3.39 -17.94 -6.57
CA ALA A 24 -2.65 -19.15 -6.88
C ALA A 24 -2.62 -20.10 -5.67
N ASP A 25 -2.31 -19.59 -4.47
CA ASP A 25 -2.41 -20.39 -3.24
C ASP A 25 -3.82 -20.95 -3.04
N ARG A 26 -4.87 -20.16 -3.29
CA ARG A 26 -6.26 -20.63 -3.21
C ARG A 26 -6.56 -21.76 -4.21
N PHE A 27 -6.09 -21.65 -5.45
CA PHE A 27 -6.25 -22.72 -6.44
C PHE A 27 -5.51 -24.00 -6.04
N ILE A 28 -4.32 -23.86 -5.44
CA ILE A 28 -3.55 -24.98 -4.93
C ILE A 28 -4.31 -25.67 -3.79
N GLU A 29 -4.80 -24.90 -2.81
CA GLU A 29 -5.60 -25.41 -1.68
C GLU A 29 -6.87 -26.15 -2.14
N GLN A 30 -7.55 -25.61 -3.16
CA GLN A 30 -8.74 -26.22 -3.76
C GLN A 30 -8.42 -27.49 -4.56
N GLY A 31 -7.14 -27.78 -4.84
CA GLY A 31 -6.73 -28.94 -5.63
C GLY A 31 -6.81 -28.78 -7.13
N ASN A 32 -6.89 -27.55 -7.60
CA ASN A 32 -7.03 -27.23 -9.01
C ASN A 32 -5.69 -27.13 -9.75
N VAL A 33 -4.57 -27.39 -9.06
CA VAL A 33 -3.21 -27.21 -9.57
C VAL A 33 -2.47 -28.54 -9.56
N TYR A 34 -1.79 -28.84 -10.67
CA TYR A 34 -1.03 -30.07 -10.87
C TYR A 34 0.38 -29.76 -11.37
N ILE A 35 1.38 -30.49 -10.89
CA ILE A 35 2.75 -30.50 -11.41
C ILE A 35 3.00 -31.90 -11.97
N ASN A 36 3.35 -32.01 -13.26
CA ASN A 36 3.62 -33.29 -13.93
C ASN A 36 2.49 -34.32 -13.72
N GLY A 37 1.24 -33.86 -13.74
CA GLY A 37 0.05 -34.70 -13.54
C GLY A 37 -0.28 -35.05 -12.08
N LYS A 38 0.54 -34.67 -11.11
CA LYS A 38 0.28 -34.89 -9.67
C LYS A 38 -0.29 -33.63 -9.03
N ARG A 39 -1.30 -33.78 -8.16
CA ARG A 39 -1.91 -32.66 -7.42
C ARG A 39 -0.84 -31.96 -6.58
N ALA A 40 -0.74 -30.64 -6.73
CA ALA A 40 0.22 -29.82 -6.00
C ALA A 40 -0.29 -29.43 -4.61
N SER A 41 0.65 -29.08 -3.72
CA SER A 41 0.41 -28.59 -2.37
C SER A 41 0.99 -27.18 -2.16
N VAL A 42 0.48 -26.47 -1.15
CA VAL A 42 0.94 -25.12 -0.84
C VAL A 42 2.40 -25.18 -0.38
N GLY A 43 3.27 -24.42 -1.05
CA GLY A 43 4.70 -24.40 -0.76
C GLY A 43 5.56 -25.19 -1.74
N ASP A 44 4.96 -26.00 -2.62
CA ASP A 44 5.65 -26.72 -3.68
C ASP A 44 6.47 -25.77 -4.56
N GLN A 45 7.52 -26.32 -5.15
CA GLN A 45 8.40 -25.61 -6.06
C GLN A 45 8.39 -26.25 -7.45
N VAL A 46 8.63 -25.42 -8.44
CA VAL A 46 8.67 -25.75 -9.86
C VAL A 46 10.11 -25.59 -10.32
N VAL A 47 10.64 -26.59 -11.01
CA VAL A 47 11.95 -26.55 -11.66
C VAL A 47 11.81 -26.49 -13.17
N ALA A 48 12.89 -26.16 -13.87
CA ALA A 48 12.91 -26.15 -15.32
C ALA A 48 12.55 -27.55 -15.86
N GLY A 49 11.59 -27.60 -16.79
CA GLY A 49 11.07 -28.84 -17.38
C GLY A 49 9.77 -29.36 -16.74
N ASP A 50 9.35 -28.83 -15.59
CA ASP A 50 8.07 -29.19 -15.00
C ASP A 50 6.89 -28.65 -15.83
N ALA A 51 5.89 -29.50 -16.04
CA ALA A 51 4.62 -29.13 -16.65
C ALA A 51 3.58 -28.81 -15.56
N VAL A 52 3.25 -27.53 -15.41
CA VAL A 52 2.27 -27.07 -14.43
C VAL A 52 0.92 -26.86 -15.12
N LYS A 53 -0.16 -27.39 -14.53
CA LYS A 53 -1.54 -27.17 -14.98
C LYS A 53 -2.36 -26.49 -13.90
N VAL A 54 -3.15 -25.48 -14.27
CA VAL A 54 -4.12 -24.80 -13.40
C VAL A 54 -5.51 -24.93 -14.04
N ASN A 55 -6.48 -25.49 -13.32
CA ASN A 55 -7.82 -25.80 -13.86
C ASN A 55 -7.77 -26.60 -15.18
N GLY A 56 -6.79 -27.50 -15.32
CA GLY A 56 -6.60 -28.33 -16.52
C GLY A 56 -5.81 -27.65 -17.67
N GLN A 57 -5.63 -26.33 -17.64
CA GLN A 57 -4.84 -25.60 -18.63
C GLN A 57 -3.35 -25.66 -18.30
N LEU A 58 -2.51 -26.05 -19.27
CA LEU A 58 -1.06 -25.99 -19.16
C LEU A 58 -0.63 -24.51 -19.10
N ILE A 59 0.20 -24.18 -18.12
CA ILE A 59 0.73 -22.83 -17.96
C ILE A 59 2.15 -22.79 -18.48
N GLU A 60 2.45 -21.80 -19.31
CA GLU A 60 3.77 -21.61 -19.88
C GLU A 60 4.54 -20.57 -19.07
N PRO A 61 5.87 -20.70 -18.94
CA PRO A 61 6.71 -19.64 -18.41
C PRO A 61 6.53 -18.36 -19.24
N ARG A 62 6.62 -17.20 -18.59
CA ARG A 62 6.60 -15.93 -19.30
C ARG A 62 7.85 -15.79 -20.19
N GLU A 63 7.64 -15.36 -21.44
CA GLU A 63 8.71 -15.01 -22.36
C GLU A 63 9.38 -13.68 -21.98
N PRO A 64 10.71 -13.52 -22.19
CA PRO A 64 11.42 -12.28 -21.87
C PRO A 64 10.84 -11.03 -22.56
N ASP A 65 10.29 -11.18 -23.77
CA ASP A 65 9.73 -10.10 -24.58
C ASP A 65 8.42 -9.54 -23.99
N ASP A 66 7.82 -10.22 -23.02
CA ASP A 66 6.63 -9.75 -22.31
C ASP A 66 6.96 -8.73 -21.21
N PHE A 67 8.20 -8.28 -21.04
CA PHE A 67 8.53 -7.36 -19.96
C PHE A 67 7.81 -6.00 -20.09
N ILE A 68 6.92 -5.69 -19.14
CA ILE A 68 6.19 -4.42 -19.10
C ILE A 68 6.66 -3.57 -17.93
N PHE A 69 7.02 -2.33 -18.23
CA PHE A 69 7.28 -1.30 -17.23
C PHE A 69 6.81 0.06 -17.75
N ILE A 70 5.71 0.55 -17.20
CA ILE A 70 5.06 1.78 -17.65
C ILE A 70 5.08 2.85 -16.57
N ALA A 71 5.10 4.10 -17.02
CA ALA A 71 4.82 5.29 -16.23
C ALA A 71 3.39 5.75 -16.52
N LEU A 72 2.60 5.92 -15.46
CA LEU A 72 1.24 6.45 -15.51
C LEU A 72 1.20 7.80 -14.80
N ASN A 73 0.56 8.79 -15.41
CA ASN A 73 0.12 10.00 -14.72
C ASN A 73 -1.27 9.74 -14.13
N LYS A 74 -1.31 9.23 -12.90
CA LYS A 74 -2.55 8.77 -12.26
C LYS A 74 -3.45 9.97 -11.93
N PRO A 75 -4.72 9.99 -12.36
CA PRO A 75 -5.66 11.04 -11.96
C PRO A 75 -6.16 10.85 -10.51
N VAL A 76 -6.76 11.91 -9.96
CA VAL A 76 -7.56 11.84 -8.73
C VAL A 76 -8.75 10.91 -8.93
N GLY A 77 -9.14 10.17 -7.90
CA GLY A 77 -10.31 9.28 -7.91
C GLY A 77 -9.97 7.81 -8.21
N ILE A 78 -8.85 7.54 -8.87
CA ILE A 78 -8.33 6.19 -9.10
C ILE A 78 -7.62 5.68 -7.83
N VAL A 79 -7.82 4.40 -7.52
CA VAL A 79 -7.28 3.73 -6.32
C VAL A 79 -6.12 2.83 -6.72
N SER A 80 -4.98 2.98 -6.06
CA SER A 80 -3.76 2.18 -6.30
C SER A 80 -3.90 0.76 -5.72
N THR A 81 -4.78 -0.04 -6.31
CA THR A 81 -5.09 -1.43 -5.90
C THR A 81 -5.26 -2.34 -7.12
N THR A 82 -5.08 -3.64 -6.92
CA THR A 82 -5.35 -4.69 -7.92
C THR A 82 -6.64 -5.46 -7.62
N GLU A 83 -7.38 -5.06 -6.57
CA GLU A 83 -8.63 -5.70 -6.16
C GLU A 83 -9.76 -5.36 -7.14
N SER A 84 -10.40 -6.38 -7.70
CA SER A 84 -11.48 -6.25 -8.68
C SER A 84 -12.78 -5.69 -8.09
N SER A 85 -12.95 -5.74 -6.76
CA SER A 85 -14.10 -5.16 -6.06
C SER A 85 -14.08 -3.63 -6.03
N GLU A 86 -12.90 -3.01 -6.20
CA GLU A 86 -12.77 -1.56 -6.30
C GLU A 86 -13.01 -1.11 -7.74
N LYS A 87 -14.16 -0.46 -7.98
CA LYS A 87 -14.60 -0.02 -9.32
C LYS A 87 -13.60 0.91 -10.01
N ASN A 88 -12.86 1.70 -9.23
CA ASN A 88 -11.88 2.66 -9.76
C ASN A 88 -10.43 2.18 -9.53
N ASN A 89 -10.18 0.87 -9.60
CA ASN A 89 -8.84 0.34 -9.43
C ASN A 89 -7.92 0.74 -10.60
N ILE A 90 -6.61 0.84 -10.30
CA ILE A 90 -5.62 1.36 -11.25
C ILE A 90 -5.37 0.42 -12.43
N VAL A 91 -5.60 -0.89 -12.28
CA VAL A 91 -5.36 -1.87 -13.33
C VAL A 91 -6.44 -1.73 -14.41
N ASP A 92 -7.71 -1.68 -14.00
CA ASP A 92 -8.86 -1.48 -14.89
C ASP A 92 -8.89 -0.08 -15.49
N PHE A 93 -8.28 0.91 -14.82
CA PHE A 93 -8.08 2.24 -15.39
C PHE A 93 -7.09 2.21 -16.56
N VAL A 94 -5.96 1.51 -16.41
CA VAL A 94 -4.92 1.44 -17.45
C VAL A 94 -5.34 0.58 -18.63
N ARG A 95 -6.11 -0.50 -18.39
CA ARG A 95 -6.60 -1.46 -19.41
C ARG A 95 -5.48 -2.04 -20.28
N HIS A 96 -4.36 -2.38 -19.65
CA HIS A 96 -3.26 -3.01 -20.34
C HIS A 96 -3.64 -4.44 -20.77
N SER A 97 -3.15 -4.91 -21.92
CA SER A 97 -3.44 -6.25 -22.46
C SER A 97 -2.90 -7.36 -21.56
N LEU A 98 -1.72 -7.14 -20.99
CA LEU A 98 -1.08 -8.04 -20.02
C LEU A 98 -1.38 -7.61 -18.58
N ARG A 99 -1.45 -8.59 -17.68
CA ARG A 99 -1.59 -8.37 -16.24
C ARG A 99 -0.40 -7.56 -15.69
N ILE A 100 -0.70 -6.37 -15.17
CA ILE A 100 0.26 -5.47 -14.52
C ILE A 100 -0.21 -5.11 -13.11
N PHE A 101 0.71 -4.61 -12.28
CA PHE A 101 0.43 -4.15 -10.92
C PHE A 101 1.26 -2.91 -10.59
N PRO A 102 0.74 -2.02 -9.73
CA PRO A 102 1.42 -0.78 -9.37
C PRO A 102 2.64 -1.02 -8.48
N ILE A 103 3.70 -0.25 -8.72
CA ILE A 103 4.87 -0.18 -7.84
C ILE A 103 4.62 0.89 -6.79
N GLY A 104 4.19 0.44 -5.61
CA GLY A 104 3.78 1.32 -4.53
C GLY A 104 2.38 1.87 -4.72
N ARG A 105 2.09 2.96 -4.03
CA ARG A 105 0.74 3.54 -4.00
C ARG A 105 0.78 5.06 -4.02
N LEU A 106 -0.21 5.64 -4.66
CA LEU A 106 -0.68 7.01 -4.42
C LEU A 106 -2.08 6.93 -3.82
N ASP A 107 -2.38 7.85 -2.91
CA ASP A 107 -3.70 7.96 -2.31
C ASP A 107 -4.76 8.28 -3.39
N LYS A 108 -6.03 7.97 -3.10
CA LYS A 108 -7.15 8.22 -4.02
C LYS A 108 -7.29 9.70 -4.38
N ASP A 109 -7.06 10.56 -3.40
CA ASP A 109 -7.09 12.04 -3.49
C ASP A 109 -5.79 12.65 -4.07
N SER A 110 -4.80 11.82 -4.41
CA SER A 110 -3.48 12.23 -4.91
C SER A 110 -3.30 11.82 -6.36
N GLN A 111 -2.50 12.58 -7.09
CA GLN A 111 -2.28 12.41 -8.53
C GLN A 111 -0.81 12.39 -8.90
N GLY A 112 -0.53 12.10 -10.17
CA GLY A 112 0.81 12.16 -10.73
C GLY A 112 1.46 10.81 -10.95
N LEU A 113 2.79 10.81 -11.04
CA LEU A 113 3.58 9.70 -11.55
C LEU A 113 3.47 8.46 -10.65
N ILE A 114 3.15 7.31 -11.23
CA ILE A 114 3.24 6.00 -10.60
C ILE A 114 3.68 4.98 -11.65
N PHE A 115 4.48 4.00 -11.23
CA PHE A 115 4.90 2.93 -12.12
C PHE A 115 3.98 1.73 -12.01
N LEU A 116 3.82 1.01 -13.11
CA LEU A 116 3.21 -0.31 -13.13
C LEU A 116 4.13 -1.26 -13.89
N THR A 117 4.18 -2.51 -13.44
CA THR A 117 4.96 -3.56 -14.09
C THR A 117 4.23 -4.88 -14.00
N ASN A 118 4.59 -5.82 -14.86
CA ASN A 118 4.16 -7.21 -14.74
C ASN A 118 5.23 -8.10 -14.06
N ASN A 119 6.39 -7.55 -13.69
CA ASN A 119 7.46 -8.26 -13.00
C ASN A 119 7.39 -8.05 -11.47
N GLY A 120 7.01 -9.10 -10.74
CA GLY A 120 6.78 -9.05 -9.30
C GLY A 120 8.07 -8.85 -8.49
N ASP A 121 9.20 -9.32 -9.00
CA ASP A 121 10.49 -9.18 -8.34
C ASP A 121 10.94 -7.71 -8.30
N LEU A 122 10.66 -6.95 -9.37
CA LEU A 122 11.00 -5.53 -9.42
C LEU A 122 10.19 -4.68 -8.45
N VAL A 123 8.95 -5.06 -8.12
CA VAL A 123 8.10 -4.28 -7.20
C VAL A 123 8.79 -4.13 -5.85
N ASN A 124 9.21 -5.25 -5.26
CA ASN A 124 9.82 -5.23 -3.94
C ASN A 124 11.20 -4.58 -3.98
N LYS A 125 12.00 -4.81 -5.03
CA LYS A 125 13.30 -4.15 -5.20
C LYS A 125 13.16 -2.64 -5.28
N VAL A 126 12.29 -2.14 -6.16
CA VAL A 126 12.04 -0.70 -6.34
C VAL A 126 11.42 -0.08 -5.09
N LEU A 127 10.58 -0.79 -4.34
CA LEU A 127 10.01 -0.29 -3.08
C LEU A 127 11.03 -0.24 -1.94
N ARG A 128 11.88 -1.28 -1.80
CA ARG A 128 12.90 -1.36 -0.74
C ARG A 128 14.04 -0.38 -0.97
N ALA A 129 14.65 -0.41 -2.15
CA ALA A 129 15.60 0.61 -2.59
C ALA A 129 14.94 1.99 -2.60
N GLY A 130 13.63 2.01 -2.92
CA GLY A 130 12.77 3.17 -2.96
C GLY A 130 12.72 4.01 -1.69
N ASN A 131 13.08 3.45 -0.53
CA ASN A 131 13.20 4.17 0.75
C ASN A 131 14.43 5.11 0.84
N ASN A 132 15.29 5.06 -0.18
CA ASN A 132 16.37 6.01 -0.44
C ASN A 132 16.23 6.71 -1.80
N HIS A 133 15.20 6.40 -2.58
CA HIS A 133 15.00 7.01 -3.89
C HIS A 133 14.06 8.20 -3.82
N GLU A 134 14.56 9.33 -4.31
CA GLU A 134 13.83 10.58 -4.37
C GLU A 134 12.51 10.46 -5.13
N LYS A 135 11.49 11.06 -4.53
CA LYS A 135 10.17 11.27 -5.08
C LYS A 135 9.84 12.72 -4.86
N GLU A 136 9.60 13.42 -5.95
CA GLU A 136 9.33 14.85 -5.93
C GLU A 136 7.83 15.09 -6.05
N TYR A 137 7.34 16.04 -5.26
CA TYR A 137 5.93 16.39 -5.22
C TYR A 137 5.76 17.89 -5.34
N LEU A 138 4.76 18.29 -6.13
CA LEU A 138 4.22 19.63 -6.12
C LEU A 138 2.94 19.64 -5.28
N VAL A 139 2.91 20.51 -4.28
CA VAL A 139 1.88 20.53 -3.25
C VAL A 139 1.23 21.90 -3.24
N THR A 140 -0.10 21.94 -3.32
CA THR A 140 -0.90 23.15 -3.12
C THR A 140 -1.65 23.05 -1.80
N VAL A 141 -1.57 24.09 -0.99
CA VAL A 141 -2.23 24.17 0.33
C VAL A 141 -3.33 25.22 0.36
N ASN A 142 -4.17 25.16 1.38
CA ASN A 142 -5.35 26.01 1.54
C ASN A 142 -5.06 27.48 1.90
N LYS A 143 -3.83 27.83 2.31
CA LYS A 143 -3.46 29.19 2.73
C LYS A 143 -1.99 29.53 2.45
N PRO A 144 -1.58 30.82 2.45
CA PRO A 144 -0.21 31.23 2.18
C PRO A 144 0.83 30.61 3.12
N LEU A 145 1.94 30.18 2.52
CA LEU A 145 3.08 29.57 3.18
C LEU A 145 3.97 30.64 3.82
N THR A 146 4.31 30.45 5.08
CA THR A 146 5.36 31.21 5.79
C THR A 146 6.69 30.47 5.70
N ASP A 147 7.79 31.22 5.81
CA ASP A 147 9.14 30.62 5.71
C ASP A 147 9.41 29.64 6.87
N SER A 148 8.91 29.95 8.07
CA SER A 148 8.94 29.05 9.22
C SER A 148 8.29 27.68 8.96
N VAL A 149 7.21 27.63 8.17
CA VAL A 149 6.55 26.37 7.81
C VAL A 149 7.39 25.57 6.81
N ILE A 150 8.03 26.25 5.85
CA ILE A 150 8.94 25.61 4.90
C ILE A 150 10.14 25.00 5.63
N GLU A 151 10.76 25.75 6.55
CA GLU A 151 11.85 25.28 7.40
C GLU A 151 11.41 24.11 8.29
N GLY A 152 10.23 24.21 8.91
CA GLY A 152 9.66 23.16 9.75
C GLY A 152 9.39 21.86 8.98
N LEU A 153 8.83 21.94 7.77
CA LEU A 153 8.62 20.79 6.88
C LEU A 153 9.97 20.15 6.48
N ALA A 154 10.96 20.97 6.17
CA ALA A 154 12.30 20.51 5.78
C ALA A 154 13.08 19.88 6.94
N GLY A 155 12.89 20.39 8.16
CA GLY A 155 13.56 19.96 9.39
C GLY A 155 13.15 18.59 9.92
N GLY A 156 12.07 18.02 9.38
CA GLY A 156 11.45 16.78 9.87
C GLY A 156 10.31 17.08 10.83
N VAL A 157 9.26 16.26 10.76
CA VAL A 157 8.00 16.46 11.48
C VAL A 157 7.67 15.21 12.31
N PRO A 158 7.31 15.35 13.59
CA PRO A 158 6.90 14.22 14.41
C PRO A 158 5.50 13.74 14.00
N MET A 159 5.41 12.51 13.50
CA MET A 159 4.15 11.90 13.09
C MET A 159 4.21 10.37 13.11
N LEU A 160 3.07 9.71 13.38
CA LEU A 160 2.99 8.24 13.44
C LEU A 160 4.02 7.62 14.41
N GLY A 161 4.28 8.29 15.54
CA GLY A 161 5.22 7.83 16.56
C GLY A 161 6.71 7.92 16.17
N LYS A 162 7.05 8.66 15.10
CA LYS A 162 8.44 8.85 14.65
C LYS A 162 8.66 10.23 14.04
N MET A 163 9.92 10.64 13.96
CA MET A 163 10.31 11.83 13.20
C MET A 163 10.45 11.47 11.72
N THR A 164 9.91 12.28 10.81
CA THR A 164 10.23 12.14 9.38
C THR A 164 11.70 12.47 9.12
N LYS A 165 12.26 11.91 8.04
CA LYS A 165 13.60 12.32 7.59
C LYS A 165 13.55 13.78 7.13
N LYS A 166 14.62 14.53 7.41
CA LYS A 166 14.85 15.84 6.80
C LYS A 166 14.79 15.72 5.28
N CYS A 167 14.24 16.75 4.63
CA CYS A 167 14.03 16.72 3.19
C CYS A 167 14.11 18.12 2.56
N PRO A 168 14.47 18.23 1.28
CA PRO A 168 14.38 19.49 0.56
C PRO A 168 12.92 19.93 0.41
N VAL A 169 12.65 21.19 0.77
CA VAL A 169 11.36 21.85 0.59
C VAL A 169 11.63 23.24 0.03
N THR A 170 10.91 23.63 -1.02
CA THR A 170 11.09 24.94 -1.65
C THR A 170 9.74 25.56 -1.98
N LYS A 171 9.51 26.80 -1.55
CA LYS A 171 8.31 27.56 -1.91
C LYS A 171 8.38 27.94 -3.40
N VAL A 172 7.32 27.63 -4.13
CA VAL A 172 7.19 27.88 -5.58
C VAL A 172 6.24 29.05 -5.85
N ALA A 173 5.19 29.17 -5.04
CA ALA A 173 4.22 30.26 -5.09
C ALA A 173 3.66 30.50 -3.66
N PRO A 174 2.81 31.52 -3.42
CA PRO A 174 2.26 31.79 -2.10
C PRO A 174 1.66 30.57 -1.41
N ASN A 175 0.92 29.73 -2.13
CA ASN A 175 0.26 28.53 -1.59
C ASN A 175 0.80 27.22 -2.18
N ILE A 176 1.96 27.25 -2.84
CA ILE A 176 2.53 26.09 -3.55
C ILE A 176 3.97 25.88 -3.13
N PHE A 177 4.33 24.63 -2.80
CA PHE A 177 5.70 24.24 -2.54
C PHE A 177 6.06 22.92 -3.22
N ASN A 178 7.35 22.74 -3.46
CA ASN A 178 7.95 21.49 -3.87
C ASN A 178 8.52 20.78 -2.64
N ILE A 179 8.37 19.46 -2.56
CA ILE A 179 8.99 18.63 -1.52
C ILE A 179 9.55 17.35 -2.14
N THR A 180 10.77 16.98 -1.76
CA THR A 180 11.43 15.76 -2.24
C THR A 180 11.62 14.76 -1.10
N LEU A 181 10.93 13.63 -1.16
CA LEU A 181 11.00 12.59 -0.13
C LEU A 181 11.74 11.37 -0.63
N VAL A 182 12.57 10.79 0.24
CA VAL A 182 13.16 9.46 0.04
C VAL A 182 12.36 8.35 0.71
N GLN A 183 11.51 8.68 1.69
CA GLN A 183 10.65 7.73 2.39
C GLN A 183 9.17 7.89 1.98
N GLY A 184 8.36 6.84 2.18
CA GLY A 184 6.93 6.85 1.84
C GLY A 184 6.06 6.39 3.01
N LEU A 185 5.85 7.26 4.01
CA LEU A 185 4.92 6.98 5.11
C LEU A 185 3.46 7.18 4.66
N ASN A 186 2.51 6.55 5.38
CA ASN A 186 1.08 6.70 5.07
C ASN A 186 0.66 8.17 5.13
N ARG A 187 0.16 8.70 4.00
CA ARG A 187 -0.29 10.09 3.85
C ARG A 187 0.73 11.12 4.35
N GLN A 188 2.03 10.84 4.16
CA GLN A 188 3.13 11.58 4.78
C GLN A 188 3.01 13.09 4.63
N ILE A 189 2.95 13.60 3.40
CA ILE A 189 2.93 15.04 3.11
C ILE A 189 1.69 15.70 3.72
N ARG A 190 0.52 15.05 3.62
CA ARG A 190 -0.72 15.58 4.18
C ARG A 190 -0.64 15.73 5.70
N ARG A 191 -0.14 14.71 6.39
CA ARG A 191 0.07 14.74 7.85
C ARG A 191 1.14 15.75 8.26
N MET A 192 2.19 15.92 7.46
CA MET A 192 3.20 16.96 7.68
C MET A 192 2.59 18.36 7.59
N CYS A 193 1.74 18.62 6.59
CA CYS A 193 1.01 19.89 6.48
C CYS A 193 0.02 20.10 7.63
N GLU A 194 -0.75 19.07 7.99
CA GLU A 194 -1.72 19.09 9.10
C GLU A 194 -1.06 19.49 10.42
N HIS A 195 0.16 19.02 10.68
CA HIS A 195 0.92 19.37 11.87
C HIS A 195 1.15 20.88 12.03
N PHE A 196 1.33 21.60 10.92
CA PHE A 196 1.48 23.06 10.90
C PHE A 196 0.14 23.79 10.69
N GLY A 197 -0.99 23.08 10.75
CA GLY A 197 -2.32 23.64 10.54
C GLY A 197 -2.65 23.99 9.08
N TYR A 198 -2.03 23.30 8.11
CA TYR A 198 -2.33 23.44 6.68
C TYR A 198 -3.07 22.22 6.16
N GLU A 199 -3.96 22.44 5.21
CA GLU A 199 -4.64 21.38 4.48
C GLU A 199 -4.12 21.33 3.04
N VAL A 200 -3.87 20.11 2.54
CA VAL A 200 -3.39 19.88 1.17
C VAL A 200 -4.59 19.80 0.21
N VAL A 201 -4.69 20.80 -0.66
CA VAL A 201 -5.73 20.91 -1.71
C VAL A 201 -5.36 20.08 -2.94
N LYS A 202 -4.09 20.13 -3.37
CA LYS A 202 -3.57 19.36 -4.50
C LYS A 202 -2.24 18.71 -4.12
N LEU A 203 -2.11 17.42 -4.42
CA LEU A 203 -0.87 16.67 -4.22
C LEU A 203 -0.53 15.91 -5.50
N GLU A 204 0.53 16.32 -6.18
CA GLU A 204 0.97 15.77 -7.45
C GLU A 204 2.41 15.28 -7.37
N ARG A 205 2.63 13.97 -7.57
CA ARG A 205 3.99 13.43 -7.67
C ARG A 205 4.55 13.69 -9.06
N THR A 206 5.51 14.59 -9.19
CA THR A 206 6.05 15.04 -10.48
C THR A 206 7.20 14.19 -10.99
N ARG A 207 7.95 13.55 -10.09
CA ARG A 207 9.15 12.76 -10.42
C ARG A 207 9.35 11.58 -9.47
N ILE A 208 9.88 10.48 -10.01
CA ILE A 208 10.45 9.36 -9.27
C ILE A 208 11.82 9.09 -9.87
N MET A 209 12.88 9.28 -9.09
CA MET A 209 14.26 9.16 -9.58
C MET A 209 14.49 9.97 -10.86
N ASN A 210 14.85 9.29 -11.95
CA ASN A 210 15.16 9.84 -13.27
C ASN A 210 13.94 9.96 -14.20
N VAL A 211 12.75 9.51 -13.77
CA VAL A 211 11.51 9.57 -14.57
C VAL A 211 10.63 10.70 -14.07
N SER A 212 10.17 11.55 -14.99
CA SER A 212 9.28 12.68 -14.70
C SER A 212 7.96 12.59 -15.47
N LEU A 213 6.97 13.38 -15.03
CA LEU A 213 5.69 13.57 -15.73
C LEU A 213 5.79 14.39 -17.03
N LYS A 214 6.97 14.94 -17.36
CA LYS A 214 7.09 15.84 -18.50
C LYS A 214 6.62 15.16 -19.79
N GLY A 215 5.64 15.77 -20.44
CA GLY A 215 5.05 15.25 -21.68
C GLY A 215 4.10 14.05 -21.49
N LEU A 216 3.69 13.74 -20.26
CA LEU A 216 2.70 12.69 -19.96
C LEU A 216 1.41 13.33 -19.41
N PRO A 217 0.34 13.46 -20.23
CA PRO A 217 -0.93 14.03 -19.80
C PRO A 217 -1.57 13.25 -18.64
N VAL A 218 -2.42 13.92 -17.86
CA VAL A 218 -3.16 13.28 -16.77
C VAL A 218 -4.08 12.19 -17.32
N GLY A 219 -4.00 10.99 -16.75
CA GLY A 219 -4.74 9.82 -17.20
C GLY A 219 -3.99 8.95 -18.20
N ASP A 220 -2.94 9.48 -18.84
CA ASP A 220 -2.18 8.75 -19.83
C ASP A 220 -1.01 7.99 -19.22
N TRP A 221 -0.62 6.93 -19.92
CA TRP A 221 0.54 6.11 -19.60
C TRP A 221 1.41 5.88 -20.83
N ARG A 222 2.68 5.59 -20.58
CA ARG A 222 3.66 5.20 -21.61
C ARG A 222 4.64 4.18 -21.07
N ASP A 223 5.25 3.43 -21.98
CA ASP A 223 6.44 2.64 -21.68
C ASP A 223 7.57 3.56 -21.20
N LEU A 224 8.39 3.06 -20.26
CA LEU A 224 9.66 3.72 -19.96
C LEU A 224 10.59 3.64 -21.18
N THR A 225 11.35 4.71 -21.41
CA THR A 225 12.41 4.67 -22.42
C THR A 225 13.51 3.71 -21.97
N PRO A 226 14.31 3.14 -22.90
CA PRO A 226 15.41 2.25 -22.54
C PRO A 226 16.40 2.90 -21.56
N LYS A 227 16.66 4.20 -21.71
CA LYS A 227 17.50 4.98 -20.79
C LYS A 227 16.87 5.15 -19.42
N GLU A 228 15.57 5.40 -19.35
CA GLU A 228 14.87 5.52 -18.07
C GLU A 228 14.89 4.21 -17.29
N LEU A 229 14.61 3.12 -18.00
CA LEU A 229 14.58 1.78 -17.44
C LEU A 229 15.97 1.33 -16.99
N SER A 230 17.02 1.54 -17.78
CA SER A 230 18.38 1.11 -17.41
C SER A 230 18.89 1.81 -16.15
N VAL A 231 18.65 3.12 -16.02
CA VAL A 231 19.01 3.88 -14.81
C VAL A 231 18.21 3.40 -13.60
N LEU A 232 16.91 3.12 -13.78
CA LEU A 232 16.05 2.60 -12.71
C LEU A 232 16.48 1.20 -12.26
N LEU A 233 16.82 0.31 -13.20
CA LEU A 233 17.24 -1.06 -12.88
C LEU A 233 18.61 -1.06 -12.18
N LYS A 234 19.54 -0.21 -12.64
CA LYS A 234 20.84 -0.03 -12.01
C LYS A 234 20.73 0.51 -10.58
N SER A 235 19.77 1.40 -10.29
CA SER A 235 19.58 1.92 -8.93
C SER A 235 18.97 0.91 -7.96
N VAL A 236 18.47 -0.23 -8.43
CA VAL A 236 17.85 -1.28 -7.59
C VAL A 236 18.63 -2.59 -7.59
N GLU A 237 19.80 -2.64 -8.21
CA GLU A 237 20.61 -3.85 -8.42
C GLU A 237 21.01 -4.51 -7.08
N ASP A 238 21.46 -3.70 -6.12
CA ASP A 238 21.85 -4.16 -4.77
C ASP A 238 20.65 -4.50 -3.87
N SER A 239 19.41 -4.27 -4.33
CA SER A 239 18.21 -4.54 -3.55
C SER A 239 17.76 -5.98 -3.71
N SER A 240 17.70 -6.73 -2.60
CA SER A 240 17.16 -8.09 -2.61
C SER A 240 15.62 -8.06 -2.60
N SER A 241 15.01 -8.90 -3.44
CA SER A 241 13.54 -9.06 -3.50
C SER A 241 12.98 -9.93 -2.38
N GLN A 242 13.83 -10.67 -1.66
CA GLN A 242 13.43 -11.59 -0.61
C GLN A 242 13.31 -10.90 0.74
N ASP A 243 12.17 -11.10 1.41
CA ASP A 243 12.07 -10.92 2.85
C ASP A 243 12.88 -12.03 3.54
N ASN A 244 14.10 -11.72 3.97
CA ASN A 244 14.80 -12.56 4.95
C ASN A 244 14.09 -12.43 6.32
N HIS A 245 12.89 -12.98 6.42
CA HIS A 245 12.21 -13.25 7.68
C HIS A 245 12.56 -14.64 8.23
N SER A 246 13.77 -15.12 7.95
CA SER A 246 14.36 -16.26 8.62
C SER A 246 15.60 -15.80 9.39
N ASN A 247 15.54 -15.97 10.72
CA ASN A 247 16.66 -15.96 11.65
C ASN A 247 17.20 -14.60 12.15
N LYS A 248 16.34 -13.79 12.78
CA LYS A 248 16.81 -13.11 14.01
C LYS A 248 16.79 -14.13 15.15
N LYS A 249 17.81 -14.98 15.19
CA LYS A 249 18.16 -15.74 16.40
C LYS A 249 18.28 -14.71 17.53
N SER A 250 17.42 -14.81 18.54
CA SER A 250 17.57 -14.01 19.75
C SER A 250 18.97 -14.30 20.31
N ARG A 251 19.81 -13.27 20.40
CA ARG A 251 21.01 -13.33 21.23
C ARG A 251 20.53 -13.28 22.68
N ASN A 252 19.97 -14.39 23.18
CA ASN A 252 19.84 -14.60 24.61
C ASN A 252 21.25 -14.82 25.16
N ALA A 253 21.91 -13.73 25.53
CA ALA A 253 23.06 -13.78 26.42
C ALA A 253 22.58 -14.33 27.78
N PRO A 254 23.23 -15.34 28.35
CA PRO A 254 22.85 -15.86 29.66
C PRO A 254 23.14 -14.81 30.73
N ARG A 255 22.09 -14.29 31.36
CA ARG A 255 22.17 -13.37 32.49
C ARG A 255 22.73 -14.14 33.69
N LYS A 256 23.97 -13.83 34.11
CA LYS A 256 24.56 -14.34 35.37
C LYS A 256 23.68 -13.88 36.54
N LYS A 257 23.18 -14.82 37.34
CA LYS A 257 22.50 -14.56 38.62
C LYS A 257 23.49 -14.02 39.64
N PRO A 258 23.16 -13.00 40.45
CA PRO A 258 23.95 -12.67 41.63
C PRO A 258 23.77 -13.78 42.67
N ARG A 259 24.90 -14.25 43.22
CA ARG A 259 24.93 -15.17 44.37
C ARG A 259 24.40 -14.43 45.60
N ALA A 260 23.52 -15.10 46.34
CA ALA A 260 23.12 -14.69 47.67
C ALA A 260 24.23 -15.06 48.65
N ASP A 261 24.76 -14.05 49.36
CA ASP A 261 25.51 -14.28 50.59
C ASP A 261 24.52 -14.52 51.74
N ALA A 262 24.68 -15.67 52.37
CA ALA A 262 24.02 -16.02 53.60
C ALA A 262 24.99 -15.74 54.76
N SER A 263 24.63 -14.80 55.63
CA SER A 263 25.13 -14.81 57.01
C SER A 263 24.01 -14.44 57.97
N SER A 264 23.69 -15.42 58.80
CA SER A 264 22.71 -15.51 59.87
C SER A 264 22.86 -14.45 60.97
N LYS A 265 21.75 -13.97 61.57
CA LYS A 265 21.28 -14.40 62.91
C LYS A 265 20.08 -13.60 63.44
N SER A 266 19.18 -14.36 64.09
CA SER A 266 18.30 -14.04 65.25
C SER A 266 17.18 -12.96 65.17
N LYS A 267 15.94 -13.47 65.19
CA LYS A 267 14.70 -12.95 65.82
C LYS A 267 14.85 -12.79 67.36
N PRO A 268 13.85 -12.30 68.16
CA PRO A 268 12.49 -11.81 67.86
C PRO A 268 12.03 -10.56 68.68
N SER A 269 10.74 -10.22 68.56
CA SER A 269 9.90 -9.36 69.45
C SER A 269 9.95 -7.85 69.11
N THR A 270 8.91 -7.01 69.23
CA THR A 270 7.60 -7.03 69.90
C THR A 270 6.72 -5.92 69.30
N LYS A 271 5.42 -6.03 69.59
CA LYS A 271 4.30 -5.06 69.47
C LYS A 271 4.61 -3.54 69.46
N SER A 272 3.79 -2.85 68.65
CA SER A 272 2.89 -1.72 69.00
C SER A 272 3.11 -0.33 68.39
N ALA A 273 1.95 0.25 68.06
CA ALA A 273 1.54 1.65 68.03
C ALA A 273 1.81 2.51 66.77
N GLY A 274 0.71 3.08 66.27
CA GLY A 274 0.72 4.38 65.59
C GLY A 274 -0.11 4.50 64.31
N ALA A 275 -1.40 4.83 64.47
CA ALA A 275 -2.19 5.85 63.74
C ALA A 275 -1.95 6.07 62.21
N ALA A 276 -2.94 6.31 61.34
CA ALA A 276 -4.38 6.52 61.43
C ALA A 276 -4.93 6.75 59.99
N LYS A 277 -6.25 6.52 59.82
CA LYS A 277 -7.18 7.08 58.81
C LYS A 277 -6.95 6.72 57.32
N GLY A 278 -7.95 6.31 56.52
CA GLY A 278 -9.40 6.13 56.66
C GLY A 278 -9.90 5.13 55.59
N ARG A 279 -10.85 4.26 55.93
CA ARG A 279 -12.30 4.29 55.56
C ARG A 279 -12.56 4.50 54.06
N ASN A 280 -13.46 3.76 53.39
CA ASN A 280 -14.21 2.53 53.63
C ASN A 280 -14.83 2.16 52.27
N LYS A 281 -14.64 0.94 51.77
CA LYS A 281 -15.63 -0.15 51.65
C LYS A 281 -16.88 0.10 50.78
N TYR A 282 -16.87 -0.59 49.63
CA TYR A 282 -18.00 -1.30 49.05
C TYR A 282 -18.68 -2.24 50.07
N ALA A 283 -20.00 -2.37 49.99
CA ALA A 283 -20.71 -3.60 50.34
C ALA A 283 -21.99 -3.74 49.50
N LYS A 284 -22.08 -4.91 48.88
CA LYS A 284 -23.26 -5.57 48.29
C LYS A 284 -24.25 -5.94 49.41
N ASP A 285 -25.53 -6.13 49.09
CA ASP A 285 -26.15 -7.45 49.18
C ASP A 285 -27.56 -7.52 48.56
N ASP A 286 -27.88 -8.74 48.14
CA ASP A 286 -28.98 -9.23 47.33
C ASP A 286 -30.38 -9.13 47.95
N ALA A 287 -31.44 -9.07 47.13
CA ALA A 287 -32.24 -10.25 46.76
C ALA A 287 -33.70 -9.93 46.34
N ARG A 288 -34.20 -10.81 45.45
CA ARG A 288 -35.61 -11.20 45.14
C ARG A 288 -36.35 -10.55 43.96
N LYS A 289 -36.43 -11.36 42.88
CA LYS A 289 -37.54 -11.53 41.90
C LYS A 289 -38.68 -12.36 42.55
N PRO A 290 -39.94 -12.46 42.02
CA PRO A 290 -40.23 -12.72 40.58
C PRO A 290 -41.58 -12.27 39.94
N ALA A 291 -41.59 -12.38 38.60
CA ALA A 291 -42.63 -12.86 37.66
C ALA A 291 -43.93 -12.08 37.30
N GLY A 292 -44.21 -12.11 35.98
CA GLY A 292 -45.53 -11.99 35.31
C GLY A 292 -45.88 -10.60 34.77
N SER A 293 -46.43 -10.35 33.57
CA SER A 293 -46.83 -11.14 32.40
C SER A 293 -47.47 -10.18 31.36
N LYS A 294 -47.25 -10.43 30.05
CA LYS A 294 -48.15 -10.26 28.87
C LYS A 294 -48.81 -8.91 28.48
N GLY A 295 -48.76 -8.64 27.16
CA GLY A 295 -49.84 -8.02 26.34
C GLY A 295 -49.48 -6.64 25.75
N ARG A 296 -49.09 -6.50 24.47
CA ARG A 296 -49.83 -6.50 23.18
C ARG A 296 -50.51 -5.17 22.78
N ASP A 297 -50.15 -4.77 21.55
CA ASP A 297 -50.91 -4.08 20.49
C ASP A 297 -51.22 -2.58 20.56
N GLY A 298 -51.01 -1.91 19.42
CA GLY A 298 -51.56 -0.58 19.15
C GLY A 298 -50.86 0.28 18.11
N ARG A 299 -50.87 -0.13 16.83
CA ARG A 299 -50.63 0.75 15.67
C ARG A 299 -51.84 1.69 15.51
N PRO A 300 -51.67 2.88 14.89
CA PRO A 300 -52.52 3.12 13.72
C PRO A 300 -51.82 3.79 12.54
N THR A 301 -52.46 3.59 11.40
CA THR A 301 -52.16 3.94 10.01
C THR A 301 -52.84 5.23 9.54
N GLY A 302 -52.32 5.87 8.48
CA GLY A 302 -53.09 6.74 7.56
C GLY A 302 -52.25 7.90 7.00
N ARG A 303 -51.65 7.80 5.79
CA ARG A 303 -52.14 8.14 4.42
C ARG A 303 -52.33 9.65 4.14
N GLY A 304 -51.61 10.14 3.12
CA GLY A 304 -51.91 11.40 2.40
C GLY A 304 -50.89 11.71 1.30
N LYS A 305 -51.27 11.49 0.03
CA LYS A 305 -50.62 11.94 -1.22
C LYS A 305 -51.14 13.34 -1.57
N PRO A 306 -50.45 14.14 -2.41
CA PRO A 306 -50.89 14.22 -3.81
C PRO A 306 -49.77 14.32 -4.89
N SER A 307 -50.15 13.90 -6.10
CA SER A 307 -49.56 14.21 -7.43
C SER A 307 -49.53 15.71 -7.71
N GLY A 308 -48.78 16.32 -8.64
CA GLY A 308 -47.88 15.91 -9.73
C GLY A 308 -47.52 17.20 -10.52
N GLY A 309 -46.47 17.20 -11.35
CA GLY A 309 -46.15 18.36 -12.20
C GLY A 309 -44.86 18.19 -13.03
N ASN A 310 -45.01 18.33 -14.35
CA ASN A 310 -44.04 18.13 -15.43
C ASN A 310 -42.78 19.02 -15.41
N GLY A 311 -41.69 18.53 -16.01
CA GLY A 311 -40.55 19.34 -16.44
C GLY A 311 -39.51 18.58 -17.26
N LYS A 312 -39.55 18.71 -18.60
CA LYS A 312 -38.51 18.33 -19.56
C LYS A 312 -37.22 19.15 -19.33
N SER A 313 -36.04 18.54 -19.45
CA SER A 313 -34.89 19.08 -20.21
C SER A 313 -33.61 18.24 -20.09
N GLY A 314 -32.96 18.00 -21.23
CA GLY A 314 -31.49 18.08 -21.33
C GLY A 314 -30.66 16.84 -21.02
N GLY A 315 -30.62 15.89 -21.95
CA GLY A 315 -29.54 14.90 -22.00
C GLY A 315 -28.25 15.56 -22.50
N SER A 316 -27.36 15.92 -21.58
CA SER A 316 -25.98 16.34 -21.88
C SER A 316 -25.03 15.15 -21.75
N GLY A 317 -24.22 14.96 -22.80
CA GLY A 317 -23.36 13.80 -23.03
C GLY A 317 -22.31 13.53 -21.96
N LYS A 318 -22.02 12.23 -21.81
CA LYS A 318 -20.83 11.71 -21.13
C LYS A 318 -19.60 11.92 -22.02
N PRO A 319 -18.46 12.43 -21.53
CA PRO A 319 -17.19 12.22 -22.18
C PRO A 319 -16.64 10.84 -21.80
N ALA A 320 -16.46 9.98 -22.79
CA ALA A 320 -15.68 8.75 -22.67
C ALA A 320 -14.19 9.09 -22.81
N THR A 321 -13.42 9.06 -21.72
CA THR A 321 -11.96 9.10 -21.79
C THR A 321 -11.44 7.68 -21.98
N ASN A 322 -11.17 7.32 -23.24
CA ASN A 322 -10.42 6.12 -23.59
C ASN A 322 -8.93 6.39 -23.36
N GLY A 323 -8.33 5.71 -22.38
CA GLY A 323 -6.87 5.62 -22.25
C GLY A 323 -6.30 4.95 -23.50
N ARG A 324 -5.76 5.75 -24.42
CA ARG A 324 -5.14 5.28 -25.66
C ARG A 324 -3.63 5.50 -25.56
N ARG A 325 -2.87 4.42 -25.83
CA ARG A 325 -1.43 4.47 -26.10
C ARG A 325 -1.15 5.51 -27.21
N PRO A 326 -0.28 6.51 -27.03
CA PRO A 326 0.02 7.47 -28.08
C PRO A 326 0.78 6.82 -29.24
N SER A 327 0.30 7.03 -30.47
CA SER A 327 0.88 6.49 -31.70
C SER A 327 2.21 7.18 -32.06
N LYS A 328 3.27 6.40 -32.31
CA LYS A 328 4.53 6.90 -32.88
C LYS A 328 4.32 7.31 -34.34
N GLY A 329 4.62 8.56 -34.68
CA GLY A 329 4.63 9.07 -36.05
C GLY A 329 5.78 8.47 -36.88
N ARG A 330 5.46 7.94 -38.06
CA ARG A 330 6.42 7.57 -39.10
C ARG A 330 6.90 8.85 -39.79
N GLY A 331 8.21 9.08 -39.81
CA GLY A 331 8.85 10.10 -40.63
C GLY A 331 8.82 9.69 -42.10
N SER A 332 8.32 10.59 -42.95
CA SER A 332 8.42 10.54 -44.39
C SER A 332 9.80 11.07 -44.80
N SER A 333 10.62 10.21 -45.41
CA SER A 333 11.81 10.62 -46.16
C SER A 333 11.39 11.39 -47.42
N ARG A 334 11.98 12.57 -47.60
CA ARG A 334 12.25 13.14 -48.93
C ARG A 334 13.57 12.57 -49.43
#